data_AF-A0A6N0JWT4-F1
#
_entry.id   AF-A0A6N0JWT4-F1
#
_cell.length_a   1.000
_cell.length_b   1.000
_cell.length_c   1.000
_cell.angle_alpha   90.00
_cell.angle_beta   90.00
_cell.angle_gamma   90.00
#
_symmetry.space_group_name_H-M   'P 1'
#
loop_
_entity.id
_entity.type
_entity.pdbx_description
1 polymer ?
#
loop_
_entity_poly.entity_id
_entity_poly.type
_entity_poly.pdbx_seq_one_letter_code
_entity_poly.pdbx_strand_id
1 'polypeptide(L)'
;MNGIEFILRDLAGWIPPVPLPRRRLRWSAPKAEPIKPEEIEFIRAARGRLSTYELGDCYGVSPQTISNIWAGRCSAGLSPRPARPRAKRKQK
;
A
#
# COMPACT_ATOMS: atom_id res chain seq x y z
N MET A 1 -21.93 1.97 28.97
CA MET A 1 -21.06 2.82 28.14
C MET A 1 -22.01 3.48 27.14
N ASN A 2 -22.58 4.62 27.53
CA ASN A 2 -23.82 5.13 26.93
C ASN A 2 -23.46 6.23 25.92
N GLY A 3 -23.46 5.90 24.64
CA GLY A 3 -23.29 6.88 23.56
C GLY A 3 -24.55 7.75 23.45
N ILE A 4 -24.39 9.06 23.58
CA ILE A 4 -25.47 10.02 23.33
C ILE A 4 -25.60 10.16 21.80
N GLU A 5 -26.69 9.65 21.24
CA GLU A 5 -27.05 9.88 19.84
C GLU A 5 -27.78 11.21 19.71
N PHE A 6 -27.15 12.19 19.05
CA PHE A 6 -27.82 13.45 18.72
C PHE A 6 -28.73 13.23 17.51
N ILE A 7 -30.01 12.94 17.77
CA ILE A 7 -31.05 12.97 16.73
C ILE A 7 -31.51 14.42 16.58
N LEU A 8 -30.96 15.14 15.59
CA LEU A 8 -31.54 16.40 15.12
C LEU A 8 -32.88 16.08 14.42
N ARG A 9 -33.98 16.13 15.17
CA ARG A 9 -35.34 16.10 14.62
C ARG A 9 -35.77 17.52 14.33
N ASP A 10 -36.10 17.81 13.08
CA ASP A 10 -36.98 18.94 12.78
C ASP A 10 -38.36 18.68 13.43
N LEU A 11 -39.10 19.72 13.82
CA LEU A 11 -40.41 19.61 14.50
C LEU A 11 -41.45 18.80 13.68
N ALA A 12 -41.20 18.62 12.37
CA ALA A 12 -42.01 17.82 11.47
C ALA A 12 -41.61 16.32 11.39
N GLY A 13 -40.64 15.86 12.18
CA GLY A 13 -40.22 14.45 12.21
C GLY A 13 -39.49 13.98 10.95
N TRP A 14 -39.12 14.88 10.07
CA TRP A 14 -38.42 14.57 8.83
C TRP A 14 -36.91 14.48 9.06
N ILE A 15 -36.31 13.36 8.65
CA ILE A 15 -34.86 13.16 8.65
C ILE A 15 -34.44 13.14 7.18
N PRO A 16 -33.63 14.12 6.69
CA PRO A 16 -33.11 14.05 5.34
C PRO A 16 -32.27 12.78 5.18
N PRO A 17 -32.37 12.05 4.06
CA PRO A 17 -31.45 10.97 3.77
C PRO A 17 -30.07 11.57 3.52
N VAL A 18 -29.25 11.67 4.58
CA VAL A 18 -27.85 12.09 4.46
C VAL A 18 -27.10 10.96 3.76
N PRO A 19 -26.60 11.15 2.51
CA PRO A 19 -25.81 10.11 1.87
C PRO A 19 -24.55 9.90 2.69
N LEU A 20 -24.25 8.64 3.00
CA LEU A 20 -22.99 8.28 3.64
C LEU A 20 -21.84 8.89 2.82
N PRO A 21 -20.88 9.59 3.47
CA PRO A 21 -19.76 10.16 2.75
C PRO A 21 -19.09 9.06 1.93
N ARG A 22 -18.87 9.32 0.64
CA ARG A 22 -18.19 8.39 -0.28
C ARG A 22 -16.92 7.90 0.43
N ARG A 23 -16.91 6.62 0.83
CA ARG A 23 -15.85 6.00 1.64
C ARG A 23 -14.52 6.07 0.90
N ARG A 24 -13.79 7.18 1.05
CA ARG A 24 -12.42 7.38 0.55
C ARG A 24 -11.37 6.89 1.54
N LEU A 25 -11.77 6.32 2.67
CA LEU A 25 -10.85 5.57 3.52
C LEU A 25 -10.63 4.18 2.91
N ARG A 26 -9.60 4.10 2.06
CA ARG A 26 -8.86 2.84 1.94
C ARG A 26 -8.20 2.64 3.30
N TRP A 27 -8.54 1.55 3.98
CA TRP A 27 -7.71 1.01 5.04
C TRP A 27 -6.28 1.00 4.51
N SER A 28 -5.39 1.77 5.12
CA SER A 28 -3.99 1.79 4.71
C SER A 28 -3.50 0.36 4.82
N ALA A 29 -3.17 -0.27 3.69
CA ALA A 29 -2.39 -1.49 3.74
C ALA A 29 -1.19 -1.20 4.66
N PRO A 30 -0.78 -2.15 5.53
CA PRO A 30 0.36 -1.96 6.40
C PRO A 30 1.51 -1.42 5.54
N LYS A 31 2.08 -0.27 5.96
CA LYS A 31 3.21 0.32 5.24
C LYS A 31 4.29 -0.75 5.19
N ALA A 32 4.80 -1.04 3.99
CA ALA A 32 5.94 -1.93 3.86
C ALA A 32 7.08 -1.36 4.70
N GLU A 33 7.71 -2.20 5.51
CA GLU A 33 8.87 -1.79 6.29
C GLU A 33 9.95 -1.24 5.35
N PRO A 34 10.66 -0.18 5.74
CA PRO A 34 11.76 0.34 4.95
C PRO A 34 12.85 -0.73 4.79
N ILE A 35 13.30 -0.94 3.55
CA ILE A 35 14.44 -1.83 3.28
C ILE A 35 15.68 -1.24 3.96
N LYS A 36 16.38 -2.09 4.71
CA LYS A 36 17.58 -1.70 5.46
C LYS A 36 18.79 -1.49 4.53
N PRO A 37 19.81 -0.73 4.95
CA PRO A 37 21.01 -0.53 4.15
C PRO A 37 21.70 -1.84 3.76
N GLU A 38 21.77 -2.82 4.66
CA GLU A 38 22.41 -4.12 4.41
C GLU A 38 21.64 -4.92 3.34
N GLU A 39 20.32 -4.83 3.35
CA GLU A 39 19.45 -5.46 2.35
C GLU A 39 19.59 -4.80 0.98
N ILE A 40 19.80 -3.47 0.93
CA ILE A 40 20.08 -2.75 -0.32
C ILE A 40 21.38 -3.25 -0.95
N GLU A 41 22.43 -3.48 -0.16
CA GLU A 41 23.70 -4.03 -0.66
C GLU A 41 23.53 -5.45 -1.19
N PHE A 42 22.79 -6.29 -0.47
CA PHE A 42 22.46 -7.63 -0.93
C PHE A 42 21.67 -7.60 -2.26
N ILE A 43 20.62 -6.78 -2.34
CA ILE A 43 19.81 -6.64 -3.56
C ILE A 43 20.70 -6.18 -4.73
N ARG A 44 21.62 -5.24 -4.52
CA ARG A 44 22.58 -4.79 -5.55
C ARG A 44 23.50 -5.92 -6.00
N ALA A 45 24.04 -6.71 -5.07
CA ALA A 45 24.91 -7.84 -5.37
C ALA A 45 24.19 -9.00 -6.07
N ALA A 46 22.88 -9.15 -5.85
CA ALA A 46 22.04 -10.17 -6.48
C ALA A 46 21.70 -9.90 -7.96
N ARG A 47 22.08 -8.73 -8.51
CA ARG A 47 21.78 -8.36 -9.89
C ARG A 47 22.36 -9.37 -10.88
N GLY A 48 21.48 -9.97 -11.69
CA GLY A 48 21.85 -11.00 -12.68
C GLY A 48 21.85 -12.43 -12.14
N ARG A 49 21.70 -12.62 -10.82
CA ARG A 49 21.50 -13.94 -10.19
C ARG A 49 20.04 -14.19 -9.84
N LEU A 50 19.36 -13.17 -9.31
CA LEU A 50 17.94 -13.21 -8.96
C LEU A 50 17.17 -12.20 -9.81
N SER A 51 15.92 -12.55 -10.14
CA SER A 51 15.01 -11.67 -10.85
C SER A 51 14.41 -10.60 -9.91
N THR A 52 13.92 -9.51 -10.50
CA THR A 52 13.22 -8.45 -9.76
C THR A 52 11.91 -8.93 -9.13
N TYR A 53 11.31 -9.99 -9.66
CA TYR A 53 10.08 -10.59 -9.13
C TYR A 53 10.37 -11.44 -7.90
N GLU A 54 11.38 -12.31 -7.94
CA GLU A 54 11.78 -13.12 -6.79
C GLU A 54 12.20 -12.24 -5.62
N LEU A 55 13.02 -11.22 -5.86
CA LEU A 55 13.40 -10.25 -4.84
C LEU A 55 12.19 -9.43 -4.36
N GLY A 56 11.28 -9.05 -5.26
CA GLY A 56 10.05 -8.36 -4.90
C GLY A 56 9.19 -9.17 -3.94
N ASP A 57 9.02 -10.46 -4.21
CA ASP A 57 8.24 -11.37 -3.37
C ASP A 57 8.91 -11.62 -2.02
N CYS A 58 10.23 -11.82 -1.98
CA CYS A 58 11.01 -12.00 -0.74
C CYS A 58 10.89 -10.81 0.21
N TYR A 59 10.94 -9.58 -0.32
CA TYR A 59 10.90 -8.36 0.48
C TYR A 59 9.49 -7.75 0.59
N GLY A 60 8.47 -8.36 -0.04
CA GLY A 60 7.10 -7.82 -0.06
C GLY A 60 6.96 -6.49 -0.83
N VAL A 61 7.89 -6.19 -1.73
CA VAL A 61 7.99 -4.92 -2.45
C VAL A 61 7.68 -5.09 -3.94
N SER A 62 7.34 -4.00 -4.60
CA SER A 62 7.11 -4.04 -6.04
C SER A 62 8.42 -4.35 -6.80
N PRO A 63 8.38 -5.11 -7.91
CA PRO A 63 9.57 -5.34 -8.76
C PRO A 63 10.22 -4.04 -9.25
N GLN A 64 9.41 -2.97 -9.39
CA GLN A 64 9.88 -1.62 -9.71
C GLN A 64 10.83 -1.07 -8.62
N THR A 65 10.55 -1.37 -7.35
CA THR A 65 11.42 -0.99 -6.24
C THR A 65 12.79 -1.64 -6.38
N ILE A 66 12.84 -2.93 -6.71
CA ILE A 66 14.10 -3.65 -6.97
C ILE A 66 14.85 -3.02 -8.15
N SER A 67 14.16 -2.74 -9.26
CA SER A 67 14.76 -2.05 -10.40
C SER A 67 15.32 -0.67 -10.03
N ASN A 68 14.64 0.09 -9.17
CA ASN A 68 15.12 1.39 -8.71
C ASN A 68 16.37 1.27 -7.82
N ILE A 69 16.46 0.23 -6.99
CA ILE A 69 17.65 -0.06 -6.18
C ILE A 69 18.85 -0.35 -7.09
N TRP A 70 18.66 -1.18 -8.13
CA TRP A 70 19.70 -1.48 -9.12
C TRP A 70 20.12 -0.27 -9.97
N ALA A 71 19.19 0.66 -10.21
CA ALA A 71 19.46 1.91 -10.90
C ALA A 71 20.12 2.98 -9.99
N GLY A 72 20.35 2.68 -8.71
CA GLY A 72 20.90 3.65 -7.74
C GLY A 72 19.93 4.76 -7.34
N ARG A 73 18.64 4.63 -7.69
CA ARG A 73 17.60 5.66 -7.47
C ARG A 73 16.88 5.53 -6.14
N CYS A 74 17.12 4.46 -5.39
CA CYS A 74 16.60 4.25 -4.04
C CYS A 74 17.74 4.23 -3.03
N SER A 75 17.63 5.10 -2.03
CA SER A 75 18.46 5.15 -0.83
C SER A 75 17.69 4.62 0.38
N ALA A 76 18.42 4.16 1.40
CA ALA A 76 17.85 3.70 2.66
C ALA A 76 16.88 4.74 3.25
N GLY A 77 15.71 4.29 3.72
CA GLY A 77 14.70 5.16 4.35
C GLY A 77 13.50 5.54 3.47
N LEU A 78 13.53 5.27 2.17
CA LEU A 78 12.32 5.37 1.34
C LEU A 78 11.40 4.18 1.61
N SER A 79 10.15 4.45 2.02
CA SER A 79 9.14 3.40 2.19
C SER A 79 8.90 2.70 0.85
N PRO A 80 9.21 1.39 0.74
CA PRO A 80 9.02 0.64 -0.48
C PRO A 80 7.57 0.67 -0.90
N ARG A 81 7.36 0.71 -2.22
CA ARG A 81 6.01 0.52 -2.74
C ARG A 81 5.64 -0.95 -2.52
N PRO A 82 4.57 -1.26 -1.77
CA PRO A 82 4.16 -2.63 -1.56
C PRO A 82 3.83 -3.30 -2.89
N ALA A 83 4.04 -4.61 -2.96
CA ALA A 83 3.62 -5.41 -4.10
C ALA A 83 2.12 -5.18 -4.36
N ARG A 84 1.77 -4.83 -5.61
CA ARG A 84 0.37 -4.70 -5.99
C ARG A 84 -0.18 -6.08 -6.33
N PRO A 85 -1.36 -6.46 -5.83
CA PRO A 85 -2.02 -7.67 -6.30
C PRO A 85 -2.21 -7.53 -7.81
N ARG A 86 -1.64 -8.49 -8.56
CA ARG A 86 -1.73 -8.51 -10.02
C ARG A 86 -3.20 -8.71 -10.37
N ALA A 87 -3.83 -7.68 -10.93
CA ALA A 87 -5.20 -7.80 -11.43
C ALA A 87 -5.21 -8.93 -12.45
N LYS A 88 -6.01 -9.98 -12.21
CA LYS A 88 -6.19 -11.06 -13.19
C LYS A 88 -6.76 -10.41 -14.45
N ARG A 89 -5.92 -10.32 -15.49
CA ARG A 89 -6.32 -9.91 -16.82
C ARG A 89 -7.40 -10.89 -17.25
N LYS A 90 -8.66 -10.42 -17.39
CA LYS A 90 -9.72 -11.22 -17.98
C LYS A 90 -9.25 -11.58 -19.39
N GLN A 91 -8.86 -12.85 -19.59
CA GLN A 91 -8.73 -13.41 -20.92
C GLN A 91 -10.15 -13.42 -21.49
N LYS A 92 -10.30 -12.77 -22.64
CA LYS A 92 -11.53 -12.69 -23.41
C LYS A 92 -11.45 -13.77 -24.48
#